data_AF-A0A317ZGP9-F1
#
_entry.id   AF-A0A317ZGP9-F1
#
_cell.length_a   1.000
_cell.length_b   1.000
_cell.length_c   1.000
_cell.angle_alpha   90.00
_cell.angle_beta   90.00
_cell.angle_gamma   90.00
#
_symmetry.space_group_name_H-M   'P 1'
#
loop_
_entity.id
_entity.type
_entity.pdbx_description
1 polymer ?
#
loop_
_entity_poly.entity_id
_entity_poly.type
_entity_poly.pdbx_seq_one_letter_code
_entity_poly.pdbx_strand_id
1 'polypeptide(L)'
;MMRLRSFAKAGPGTCHALIRGVLWLAILGFSMNTDLLAEEMQKVDAPSFYGEILELEVATDSLALVVDVSSSMRPFLPTIRSELREQTPRNPTLHVNGCGVEKPDPRPQIVDGVAPETITAIDTLATVTTAKAILWITDMADPPNVAGVESLKEVLRRYGLQLYLICVTNGPPPSIEKLLVDMEGHWVVLEPKNLR
;
A
#
# COMPACT_ATOMS: atom_id res chain seq x y z
N MET A 1 23.64 31.83 16.62
CA MET A 1 22.23 32.26 16.62
C MET A 1 21.86 32.63 15.19
N MET A 2 21.28 31.72 14.42
CA MET A 2 20.95 31.93 13.01
C MET A 2 19.45 31.67 12.82
N ARG A 3 18.72 32.70 12.39
CA ARG A 3 17.26 32.68 12.17
C ARG A 3 16.93 32.00 10.84
N LEU A 4 16.14 30.92 10.87
CA LEU A 4 15.47 30.41 9.68
C LEU A 4 14.18 31.21 9.44
N ARG A 5 14.08 31.78 8.24
CA ARG A 5 12.91 32.50 7.73
C ARG A 5 11.90 31.51 7.16
N SER A 6 10.64 31.69 7.58
CA SER A 6 9.37 31.43 6.87
C SER A 6 9.48 30.87 5.44
N PHE A 7 8.96 29.65 5.23
CA PHE A 7 8.53 29.20 3.89
C PHE A 7 7.03 29.38 3.69
N ALA A 8 6.73 29.88 2.50
CA ALA A 8 5.48 30.43 2.03
C ALA A 8 4.42 29.37 1.70
N LYS A 9 3.16 29.83 1.64
CA LYS A 9 1.98 29.18 1.05
C LYS A 9 2.33 28.35 -0.19
N ALA A 10 2.17 27.03 -0.10
CA ALA A 10 2.33 26.10 -1.20
C ALA A 10 0.97 25.73 -1.82
N GLY A 11 0.82 25.94 -3.12
CA GLY A 11 -0.37 25.56 -3.89
C GLY A 11 -0.45 24.05 -4.21
N PRO A 12 -1.54 23.58 -4.84
CA PRO A 12 -1.92 22.16 -4.94
C PRO A 12 -0.98 21.24 -5.76
N GLY A 13 0.14 21.74 -6.28
CA GLY A 13 1.16 20.96 -6.99
C GLY A 13 2.32 20.43 -6.12
N THR A 14 2.43 20.84 -4.86
CA THR A 14 3.58 20.51 -4.00
C THR A 14 3.49 19.16 -3.31
N CYS A 15 2.30 18.58 -3.19
CA CYS A 15 2.10 17.31 -2.48
C CYS A 15 2.76 16.12 -3.22
N HIS A 16 2.67 16.08 -4.55
CA HIS A 16 3.36 15.07 -5.39
C HIS A 16 4.89 15.20 -5.36
N ALA A 17 5.42 16.43 -5.23
CA ALA A 17 6.84 16.68 -5.18
C ALA A 17 7.46 16.32 -3.82
N LEU A 18 6.72 16.51 -2.73
CA LEU A 18 7.13 16.12 -1.38
C LEU A 18 7.15 14.60 -1.19
N ILE A 19 6.13 13.89 -1.69
CA ILE A 19 6.12 12.42 -1.71
C ILE A 19 7.32 11.91 -2.50
N ARG A 20 7.57 12.46 -3.70
CA ARG A 20 8.74 12.08 -4.50
C ARG A 20 10.06 12.39 -3.80
N GLY A 21 10.20 13.53 -3.13
CA GLY A 21 11.45 13.93 -2.46
C GLY A 21 11.77 13.11 -1.21
N VAL A 22 10.76 12.80 -0.40
CA VAL A 22 10.88 11.92 0.77
C VAL A 22 11.12 10.47 0.35
N LEU A 23 10.43 10.00 -0.68
CA LEU A 23 10.68 8.70 -1.29
C LEU A 23 12.10 8.65 -1.89
N TRP A 24 12.59 9.73 -2.52
CA TRP A 24 13.96 9.82 -3.06
C TRP A 24 15.05 9.70 -1.99
N LEU A 25 14.82 10.25 -0.80
CA LEU A 25 15.78 10.15 0.31
C LEU A 25 15.81 8.76 0.93
N ALA A 26 14.69 8.04 0.95
CA ALA A 26 14.64 6.61 1.30
C ALA A 26 15.26 5.72 0.19
N ILE A 27 15.17 6.12 -1.07
CA ILE A 27 15.69 5.41 -2.26
C ILE A 27 17.24 5.39 -2.32
N LEU A 28 17.94 6.37 -1.74
CA LEU A 28 19.41 6.52 -1.91
C LEU A 28 20.30 5.72 -0.95
N GLY A 29 19.76 4.81 -0.14
CA GLY A 29 20.58 3.83 0.58
C GLY A 29 21.56 4.42 1.60
N PHE A 30 21.27 5.60 2.15
CA PHE A 30 21.95 6.06 3.36
C PHE A 30 21.52 5.14 4.51
N SER A 31 22.45 4.30 4.97
CA SER A 31 22.34 3.55 6.21
C SER A 31 22.30 4.54 7.39
N MET A 32 21.15 5.13 7.63
CA MET A 32 20.87 5.92 8.81
C MET A 32 19.87 5.16 9.66
N ASN A 33 20.20 5.09 10.95
CA ASN A 33 19.42 4.48 12.01
C ASN A 33 17.96 4.96 11.89
N THR A 34 17.04 4.09 11.48
CA THR A 34 15.64 4.43 11.12
C THR A 34 14.86 5.02 12.29
N ASP A 35 15.29 4.73 13.51
CA ASP A 35 14.67 5.22 14.75
C ASP A 35 14.89 6.72 14.97
N LEU A 36 15.92 7.32 14.34
CA LEU A 36 16.32 8.72 14.56
C LEU A 36 15.75 9.72 13.54
N LEU A 37 15.14 9.24 12.44
CA LEU A 37 14.49 10.11 11.44
C LEU A 37 12.96 10.12 11.57
N ALA A 38 12.38 9.22 12.37
CA ALA A 38 10.94 9.08 12.53
C ALA A 38 10.30 10.21 13.37
N GLU A 39 11.08 11.00 14.11
CA GLU A 39 10.53 12.01 15.04
C GLU A 39 10.15 13.36 14.40
N GLU A 40 10.54 13.67 13.16
CA GLU A 40 10.21 14.99 12.54
C GLU A 40 9.74 14.95 11.09
N MET A 41 9.49 13.77 10.50
CA MET A 41 8.91 13.70 9.17
C MET A 41 7.38 13.79 9.24
N GLN A 42 6.83 14.92 8.78
CA GLN A 42 5.39 15.06 8.62
C GLN A 42 4.89 13.97 7.65
N LYS A 43 4.09 13.03 8.18
CA LYS A 43 3.46 11.98 7.37
C LYS A 43 2.65 12.60 6.24
N VAL A 44 2.61 11.90 5.12
CA VAL A 44 1.78 12.24 3.97
C VAL A 44 0.32 11.92 4.29
N ASP A 45 -0.57 12.88 4.08
CA ASP A 45 -2.00 12.64 4.33
C ASP A 45 -2.60 11.67 3.32
N ALA A 46 -3.19 10.58 3.82
CA ALA A 46 -4.01 9.65 3.04
C ALA A 46 -5.48 10.09 3.10
N PRO A 47 -6.13 10.42 1.98
CA PRO A 47 -7.54 10.84 1.97
C PRO A 47 -8.49 9.76 2.46
N SER A 48 -9.62 10.18 3.01
CA SER A 48 -10.75 9.29 3.29
C SER A 48 -11.35 8.73 2.00
N PHE A 49 -11.98 7.56 2.12
CA PHE A 49 -12.74 6.96 1.04
C PHE A 49 -13.99 6.28 1.60
N TYR A 50 -15.12 6.54 0.95
CA TYR A 50 -16.43 5.99 1.29
C TYR A 50 -17.17 5.68 -0.02
N GLY A 51 -17.27 4.41 -0.38
CA GLY A 51 -17.87 3.99 -1.64
C GLY A 51 -17.51 2.55 -2.00
N GLU A 52 -17.71 2.20 -3.27
CA GLU A 52 -17.40 0.87 -3.79
C GLU A 52 -16.22 0.97 -4.78
N ILE A 53 -15.19 0.13 -4.61
CA ILE A 53 -14.09 -0.01 -5.55
C ILE A 53 -14.10 -1.45 -6.04
N LEU A 54 -14.38 -1.66 -7.33
CA LEU A 54 -14.47 -2.98 -7.95
C LEU A 54 -15.27 -3.96 -7.07
N GLU A 55 -16.56 -3.71 -6.83
CA GLU A 55 -17.46 -4.58 -6.04
C GLU A 55 -17.12 -4.72 -4.54
N LEU A 56 -16.08 -4.05 -4.03
CA LEU A 56 -15.78 -4.00 -2.60
C LEU A 56 -16.23 -2.67 -2.01
N GLU A 57 -17.17 -2.72 -1.06
CA GLU A 57 -17.49 -1.57 -0.23
C GLU A 57 -16.30 -1.23 0.69
N VAL A 58 -15.82 0.00 0.62
CA VAL A 58 -14.72 0.53 1.42
C VAL A 58 -15.20 1.78 2.15
N ALA A 59 -15.04 1.80 3.47
CA ALA A 59 -15.42 2.92 4.33
C ALA A 59 -14.30 3.19 5.34
N THR A 60 -13.53 4.24 5.12
CA THR A 60 -12.39 4.59 5.98
C THR A 60 -12.03 6.07 5.91
N ASP A 61 -11.57 6.60 7.05
CA ASP A 61 -11.09 7.97 7.16
C ASP A 61 -9.75 8.22 6.45
N SER A 62 -8.97 7.17 6.18
CA SER A 62 -7.71 7.30 5.45
C SER A 62 -7.29 5.99 4.77
N LEU A 63 -7.23 6.02 3.44
CA LEU A 63 -6.96 4.86 2.60
C LEU A 63 -5.65 5.02 1.83
N ALA A 64 -4.82 3.97 1.86
CA ALA A 64 -3.72 3.79 0.91
C ALA A 64 -3.88 2.46 0.15
N LEU A 65 -3.24 2.38 -1.02
CA LEU A 65 -3.45 1.33 -2.01
C LEU A 65 -2.15 0.56 -2.26
N VAL A 66 -2.26 -0.76 -2.34
CA VAL A 66 -1.21 -1.65 -2.81
C VAL A 66 -1.75 -2.43 -4.02
N VAL A 67 -1.11 -2.28 -5.17
CA VAL A 67 -1.56 -2.94 -6.41
C VAL A 67 -0.48 -3.87 -6.92
N ASP A 68 -0.82 -5.14 -7.06
CA ASP A 68 0.03 -6.12 -7.72
C ASP A 68 0.08 -5.85 -9.23
N VAL A 69 1.29 -5.70 -9.75
CA VAL A 69 1.60 -5.44 -11.15
C VAL A 69 2.40 -6.58 -11.79
N SER A 70 2.33 -7.77 -11.18
CA SER A 70 2.86 -9.02 -11.72
C SER A 70 2.37 -9.30 -13.15
N SER A 71 3.08 -10.20 -13.84
CA SER A 71 2.77 -10.52 -15.24
C SER A 71 1.37 -11.14 -15.42
N SER A 72 0.89 -11.89 -14.44
CA SER A 72 -0.45 -12.49 -14.39
C SER A 72 -1.56 -11.44 -14.18
N MET A 73 -1.25 -10.33 -13.51
CA MET A 73 -2.15 -9.18 -13.37
C MET A 73 -2.31 -8.36 -14.66
N ARG A 74 -1.36 -8.45 -15.60
CA ARG A 74 -1.30 -7.60 -16.83
C ARG A 74 -2.64 -7.46 -17.59
N PRO A 75 -3.45 -8.50 -17.79
CA PRO A 75 -4.73 -8.37 -18.50
C PRO A 75 -5.75 -7.47 -17.78
N PHE A 76 -5.66 -7.36 -16.46
CA PHE A 76 -6.64 -6.66 -15.61
C PHE A 76 -6.19 -5.24 -15.23
N LEU A 77 -4.88 -4.97 -15.27
CA LEU A 77 -4.31 -3.67 -14.91
C LEU A 77 -4.91 -2.46 -15.64
N PRO A 78 -5.28 -2.51 -16.94
CA PRO A 78 -5.91 -1.35 -17.59
C PRO A 78 -7.21 -0.93 -16.91
N THR A 79 -8.09 -1.89 -16.63
CA THR A 79 -9.38 -1.67 -15.95
C THR A 79 -9.16 -1.20 -14.52
N ILE A 80 -8.33 -1.91 -13.75
CA ILE A 80 -8.00 -1.54 -12.36
C ILE A 80 -7.43 -0.12 -12.29
N ARG A 81 -6.51 0.24 -13.20
CA ARG A 81 -5.92 1.59 -13.23
C ARG A 81 -6.92 2.66 -13.64
N SER A 82 -7.87 2.35 -14.52
CA SER A 82 -8.94 3.28 -14.87
C SER A 82 -9.80 3.58 -13.64
N GLU A 83 -10.24 2.52 -12.96
CA GLU A 83 -11.06 2.61 -11.76
C GLU A 83 -10.38 3.43 -10.66
N LEU A 84 -9.13 3.08 -10.32
CA LEU A 84 -8.40 3.77 -9.25
C LEU A 84 -8.10 5.24 -9.59
N ARG A 85 -7.94 5.59 -10.87
CA ARG A 85 -7.77 6.99 -11.29
C ARG A 85 -9.04 7.80 -11.16
N GLU A 86 -10.20 7.18 -11.36
CA GLU A 86 -11.49 7.84 -11.23
C GLU A 86 -11.90 7.97 -9.76
N GLN A 87 -11.83 6.87 -9.02
CA GLN A 87 -12.35 6.74 -7.66
C GLN A 87 -11.37 7.26 -6.59
N THR A 88 -10.07 6.99 -6.76
CA THR A 88 -9.04 7.24 -5.75
C THR A 88 -7.84 8.04 -6.28
N PRO A 89 -8.03 9.14 -7.03
CA PRO A 89 -6.94 9.84 -7.73
C PRO A 89 -5.86 10.45 -6.82
N ARG A 90 -6.14 10.56 -5.52
CA ARG A 90 -5.27 11.21 -4.52
C ARG A 90 -4.76 10.26 -3.45
N ASN A 91 -5.20 8.99 -3.45
CA ASN A 91 -4.80 8.04 -2.44
C ASN A 91 -3.37 7.56 -2.70
N PRO A 92 -2.48 7.55 -1.68
CA PRO A 92 -1.14 7.01 -1.82
C PRO A 92 -1.21 5.57 -2.34
N THR A 93 -0.47 5.31 -3.42
CA THR A 93 -0.48 4.00 -4.08
C THR A 93 0.94 3.50 -4.27
N LEU A 94 1.22 2.27 -3.84
CA LEU A 94 2.43 1.56 -4.19
C LEU A 94 2.09 0.34 -5.06
N HIS A 95 2.99 0.03 -5.99
CA HIS A 95 2.89 -1.16 -6.80
C HIS A 95 3.80 -2.25 -6.24
N VAL A 96 3.44 -3.50 -6.42
CA VAL A 96 4.27 -4.66 -6.04
C VAL A 96 4.35 -5.63 -7.19
N ASN A 97 5.49 -6.27 -7.40
CA ASN A 97 5.64 -7.27 -8.46
C ASN A 97 5.61 -8.67 -7.85
N GLY A 98 4.40 -9.19 -7.58
CA GLY A 98 4.18 -10.51 -6.98
C GLY A 98 3.32 -10.48 -5.70
N CYS A 99 2.69 -11.62 -5.41
CA CYS A 99 1.78 -11.83 -4.28
C CYS A 99 2.42 -12.60 -3.11
N GLY A 100 3.60 -13.18 -3.32
CA GLY A 100 4.31 -14.01 -2.34
C GLY A 100 4.65 -13.21 -1.10
N VAL A 101 3.80 -13.28 -0.08
CA VAL A 101 4.06 -12.67 1.21
C VAL A 101 5.30 -13.37 1.79
N GLU A 102 6.47 -12.73 1.76
CA GLU A 102 7.73 -13.23 2.35
C GLU A 102 8.57 -12.09 2.97
N LYS A 103 9.51 -12.47 3.87
CA LYS A 103 10.84 -11.84 4.00
C LYS A 103 11.84 -12.85 4.59
N PRO A 104 13.05 -13.02 3.99
CA PRO A 104 14.24 -12.51 4.69
C PRO A 104 15.33 -12.00 3.71
N ASP A 105 15.29 -10.72 3.35
CA ASP A 105 16.48 -9.96 2.94
C ASP A 105 16.45 -8.58 3.62
N PRO A 106 17.52 -8.13 4.34
CA PRO A 106 17.50 -6.91 5.15
C PRO A 106 17.40 -5.59 4.38
N ARG A 107 17.37 -5.60 3.04
CA ARG A 107 17.49 -4.36 2.24
C ARG A 107 16.46 -4.28 1.11
N PRO A 108 15.17 -4.05 1.42
CA PRO A 108 14.22 -3.70 0.39
C PRO A 108 14.51 -2.28 -0.14
N GLN A 109 14.77 -2.14 -1.44
CA GLN A 109 14.77 -0.84 -2.11
C GLN A 109 13.47 -0.72 -2.92
N ILE A 110 12.68 0.31 -2.64
CA ILE A 110 11.56 0.69 -3.51
C ILE A 110 12.16 1.39 -4.72
N VAL A 111 11.85 0.93 -5.94
CA VAL A 111 12.33 1.57 -7.17
C VAL A 111 11.11 2.02 -7.97
N ASP A 112 11.04 3.32 -8.27
CA ASP A 112 9.96 3.93 -9.07
C ASP A 112 8.53 3.63 -8.57
N GLY A 113 8.35 3.59 -7.24
CA GLY A 113 7.05 3.30 -6.62
C GLY A 113 6.65 1.81 -6.65
N VAL A 114 7.58 0.95 -7.07
CA VAL A 114 7.44 -0.51 -6.99
C VAL A 114 8.20 -1.00 -5.76
N ALA A 115 7.49 -1.57 -4.81
CA ALA A 115 8.08 -2.28 -3.68
C ALA A 115 8.40 -3.74 -4.07
N PRO A 116 9.47 -4.32 -3.51
CA PRO A 116 9.88 -5.68 -3.83
C PRO A 116 8.87 -6.73 -3.37
N GLU A 117 8.13 -6.45 -2.28
CA GLU A 117 7.19 -7.39 -1.63
C GLU A 117 6.02 -6.62 -1.03
N THR A 118 4.85 -7.26 -0.92
CA THR A 118 3.63 -6.69 -0.33
C THR A 118 3.85 -6.17 1.08
N ILE A 119 4.54 -6.91 1.95
CA ILE A 119 4.78 -6.46 3.33
C ILE A 119 5.57 -5.16 3.35
N THR A 120 6.61 -5.06 2.52
CA THR A 120 7.41 -3.83 2.41
C THR A 120 6.55 -2.65 1.95
N ALA A 121 5.64 -2.86 0.98
CA ALA A 121 4.74 -1.82 0.52
C ALA A 121 3.83 -1.32 1.66
N ILE A 122 3.22 -2.26 2.40
CA ILE A 122 2.30 -1.96 3.50
C ILE A 122 3.04 -1.25 4.64
N ASP A 123 4.18 -1.77 5.08
CA ASP A 123 5.00 -1.20 6.14
C ASP A 123 5.47 0.22 5.80
N THR A 124 5.87 0.43 4.53
CA THR A 124 6.25 1.75 4.03
C THR A 124 5.06 2.70 4.09
N LEU A 125 3.89 2.32 3.54
CA LEU A 125 2.70 3.16 3.55
C LEU A 125 2.26 3.50 4.98
N ALA A 126 2.29 2.53 5.90
CA ALA A 126 1.96 2.73 7.31
C ALA A 126 2.90 3.72 8.01
N THR A 127 4.18 3.66 7.65
CA THR A 127 5.22 4.53 8.23
C THR A 127 5.14 5.94 7.67
N VAL A 128 5.04 6.10 6.36
CA VAL A 128 5.18 7.41 5.70
C VAL A 128 3.85 8.14 5.48
N THR A 129 2.71 7.48 5.68
CA THR A 129 1.37 8.07 5.48
C THR A 129 0.51 8.02 6.75
N THR A 130 -0.58 8.77 6.75
CA THR A 130 -1.62 8.73 7.79
C THR A 130 -2.71 7.68 7.53
N ALA A 131 -2.47 6.73 6.61
CA ALA A 131 -3.43 5.68 6.29
C ALA A 131 -3.75 4.81 7.51
N LYS A 132 -5.04 4.53 7.69
CA LYS A 132 -5.60 3.62 8.70
C LYS A 132 -6.11 2.33 8.05
N ALA A 133 -6.28 2.34 6.73
CA ALA A 133 -6.67 1.19 5.95
C ALA A 133 -5.78 1.03 4.72
N ILE A 134 -5.56 -0.23 4.34
CA ILE A 134 -4.91 -0.61 3.10
C ILE A 134 -5.93 -1.35 2.24
N LEU A 135 -6.06 -0.94 0.98
CA LEU A 135 -6.68 -1.76 -0.06
C LEU A 135 -5.58 -2.45 -0.87
N TRP A 136 -5.54 -3.77 -0.79
CA TRP A 136 -4.63 -4.60 -1.56
C TRP A 136 -5.36 -5.26 -2.72
N ILE A 137 -4.87 -5.05 -3.94
CA ILE A 137 -5.42 -5.65 -5.16
C ILE A 137 -4.38 -6.61 -5.75
N THR A 138 -4.72 -7.90 -5.87
CA THR A 138 -3.81 -8.94 -6.38
C THR A 138 -4.58 -10.11 -6.95
N ASP A 139 -3.95 -10.98 -7.74
CA ASP A 139 -4.58 -12.18 -8.26
C ASP A 139 -4.43 -13.43 -7.39
N MET A 140 -3.70 -13.34 -6.28
CA MET A 140 -3.43 -14.47 -5.37
C MET A 140 -2.90 -15.72 -6.09
N ALA A 141 -2.19 -15.54 -7.22
CA ALA A 141 -1.70 -16.66 -8.02
C ALA A 141 -0.58 -17.45 -7.32
N ASP A 142 0.22 -16.75 -6.50
CA ASP A 142 1.32 -17.36 -5.74
C ASP A 142 0.87 -17.77 -4.33
N PRO A 143 1.21 -18.99 -3.87
CA PRO A 143 0.91 -19.41 -2.50
C PRO A 143 1.72 -18.57 -1.50
N PRO A 144 1.09 -17.98 -0.47
CA PRO A 144 1.82 -17.23 0.55
C PRO A 144 2.59 -18.18 1.45
N ASN A 145 3.76 -17.75 1.91
CA ASN A 145 4.53 -18.51 2.89
C ASN A 145 4.09 -18.14 4.33
N VAL A 146 4.31 -19.05 5.28
CA VAL A 146 3.86 -18.87 6.68
C VAL A 146 4.51 -17.64 7.33
N ALA A 147 5.81 -17.43 7.10
CA ALA A 147 6.56 -16.34 7.69
C ALA A 147 6.03 -14.96 7.25
N GLY A 148 5.59 -14.85 5.99
CA GLY A 148 5.01 -13.65 5.44
C GLY A 148 3.62 -13.39 5.97
N VAL A 149 2.77 -14.41 6.10
CA VAL A 149 1.44 -14.23 6.71
C VAL A 149 1.57 -13.71 8.14
N GLU A 150 2.49 -14.27 8.94
CA GLU A 150 2.75 -13.79 10.30
C GLU A 150 3.34 -12.37 10.31
N SER A 151 4.25 -12.04 9.39
CA SER A 151 4.80 -10.69 9.27
C SER A 151 3.74 -9.66 8.87
N LEU A 152 2.85 -10.03 7.94
CA LEU A 152 1.71 -9.20 7.55
C LEU A 152 0.80 -8.95 8.75
N LYS A 153 0.49 -10.00 9.52
CA LYS A 153 -0.30 -9.89 10.75
C LYS A 153 0.36 -8.95 11.77
N GLU A 154 1.67 -9.05 11.93
CA GLU A 154 2.42 -8.18 12.83
C GLU A 154 2.37 -6.71 12.39
N VAL A 155 2.61 -6.42 11.11
CA VAL A 155 2.56 -5.06 10.57
C VAL A 155 1.15 -4.47 10.73
N LEU A 156 0.10 -5.20 10.35
CA LEU A 156 -1.28 -4.72 10.49
C LEU A 156 -1.62 -4.38 11.95
N ARG A 157 -1.21 -5.24 12.90
CA ARG A 157 -1.43 -5.00 14.34
C ARG A 157 -0.61 -3.84 14.88
N ARG A 158 0.66 -3.76 14.50
CA ARG A 158 1.59 -2.72 14.97
C ARG A 158 1.06 -1.32 14.63
N TYR A 159 0.51 -1.14 13.44
CA TYR A 159 0.02 0.14 12.95
C TYR A 159 -1.49 0.34 13.11
N GLY A 160 -2.22 -0.67 13.62
CA GLY A 160 -3.68 -0.61 13.76
C GLY A 160 -4.40 -0.46 12.42
N LEU A 161 -3.91 -1.15 11.38
CA LEU A 161 -4.43 -1.05 10.02
C LEU A 161 -5.59 -2.02 9.79
N GLN A 162 -6.64 -1.51 9.16
CA GLN A 162 -7.67 -2.34 8.54
C GLN A 162 -7.21 -2.80 7.15
N LEU A 163 -7.45 -4.07 6.82
CA LEU A 163 -7.11 -4.61 5.50
C LEU A 163 -8.37 -4.85 4.67
N TYR A 164 -8.39 -4.26 3.48
CA TYR A 164 -9.32 -4.56 2.40
C TYR A 164 -8.57 -5.31 1.31
N LEU A 165 -9.17 -6.36 0.77
CA LEU A 165 -8.54 -7.20 -0.23
C LEU A 165 -9.45 -7.45 -1.44
N ILE A 166 -8.97 -7.09 -2.61
CA ILE A 166 -9.62 -7.45 -3.88
C ILE A 166 -8.76 -8.53 -4.54
N CYS A 167 -9.33 -9.72 -4.67
CA CYS A 167 -8.67 -10.81 -5.35
C CYS A 167 -9.16 -10.94 -6.79
N VAL A 168 -8.25 -10.86 -7.75
CA VAL A 168 -8.54 -11.02 -9.18
C VAL A 168 -8.38 -12.49 -9.53
N THR A 169 -9.41 -13.15 -10.06
CA THR A 169 -9.40 -14.58 -10.46
C THR A 169 -9.39 -15.60 -9.31
N ASN A 170 -8.42 -15.58 -8.39
CA ASN A 170 -8.33 -16.55 -7.29
C ASN A 170 -8.75 -15.91 -5.98
N GLY A 171 -9.44 -16.64 -5.11
CA GLY A 171 -9.74 -16.16 -3.76
C GLY A 171 -8.51 -16.13 -2.85
N PRO A 172 -8.62 -15.50 -1.66
CA PRO A 172 -7.54 -15.57 -0.69
C PRO A 172 -7.33 -17.02 -0.25
N PRO A 173 -6.08 -17.49 -0.13
CA PRO A 173 -5.81 -18.81 0.44
C PRO A 173 -6.21 -18.86 1.92
N PRO A 174 -6.44 -20.06 2.51
CA PRO A 174 -6.99 -20.19 3.86
C PRO A 174 -6.22 -19.45 4.96
N SER A 175 -4.90 -19.29 4.81
CA SER A 175 -4.06 -18.55 5.75
C SER A 175 -4.33 -17.04 5.73
N ILE A 176 -4.56 -16.47 4.55
CA ILE A 176 -4.92 -15.05 4.37
C ILE A 176 -6.38 -14.82 4.73
N GLU A 177 -7.27 -15.74 4.36
CA GLU A 177 -8.68 -15.67 4.76
C GLU A 177 -8.83 -15.65 6.28
N LYS A 178 -8.13 -16.56 6.99
CA LYS A 178 -8.09 -16.56 8.45
C LYS A 178 -7.55 -15.24 9.01
N LEU A 179 -6.51 -14.68 8.40
CA LEU A 179 -5.96 -13.38 8.81
C LEU A 179 -6.99 -12.26 8.66
N LEU A 180 -7.73 -12.22 7.54
CA LEU A 180 -8.76 -11.23 7.29
C LEU A 180 -9.88 -11.35 8.34
N VAL A 181 -10.34 -12.56 8.64
CA VAL A 181 -11.35 -12.80 9.69
C VAL A 181 -10.84 -12.36 11.07
N ASP A 182 -9.62 -12.76 11.46
CA ASP A 182 -9.01 -12.41 12.74
C ASP A 182 -8.84 -10.89 12.95
N MET A 183 -8.78 -10.14 11.86
CA MET A 183 -8.48 -8.70 11.83
C MET A 183 -9.68 -7.85 11.38
N GLU A 184 -10.87 -8.44 11.27
CA GLU A 184 -12.08 -7.77 10.77
C GLU A 184 -11.85 -7.08 9.40
N GLY A 185 -11.05 -7.73 8.56
CA GLY A 185 -10.79 -7.33 7.18
C GLY A 185 -11.93 -7.72 6.24
N HIS A 186 -11.97 -7.05 5.09
CA HIS A 186 -13.01 -7.25 4.07
C HIS A 186 -12.37 -7.72 2.77
N TRP A 187 -13.03 -8.61 2.04
CA TRP A 187 -12.53 -9.04 0.75
C TRP A 187 -13.62 -9.41 -0.24
N VAL A 188 -13.27 -9.32 -1.53
CA VAL A 188 -14.08 -9.80 -2.65
C VAL A 188 -13.19 -10.55 -3.63
N VAL A 189 -13.78 -11.48 -4.37
CA VAL A 189 -13.13 -12.16 -5.49
C VAL A 189 -13.82 -11.71 -6.77
N LEU A 190 -13.07 -11.03 -7.64
CA LEU A 190 -13.59 -10.53 -8.90
C LEU A 190 -13.67 -11.65 -9.93
N GLU A 191 -14.83 -11.78 -10.53
CA GLU A 191 -14.97 -12.62 -11.71
C GLU A 191 -14.31 -11.94 -12.92
N PRO A 192 -13.57 -12.68 -13.77
CA PRO A 192 -12.90 -12.10 -14.94
C PRO A 192 -13.84 -11.37 -15.92
N LYS A 193 -15.14 -11.67 -15.88
CA LYS A 193 -16.16 -11.01 -16.70
C LYS A 193 -16.44 -9.56 -16.27
N ASN A 194 -16.15 -9.22 -15.01
CA ASN A 194 -16.37 -7.89 -14.43
C ASN A 194 -15.18 -6.94 -14.66
N LEU A 195 -14.08 -7.45 -15.25
CA LEU A 195 -12.84 -6.71 -15.50
C LEU A 195 -12.56 -6.47 -16.99
N ARG A 196 -13.51 -6.79 -17.88
CA ARG A 196 -13.37 -6.74 -19.35
C ARG A 196 -14.11 -5.57 -19.99
#